data_AF-A0A835L830-F1
#
_entry.id   AF-A0A835L830-F1
#
_cell.length_a   1.000
_cell.length_b   1.000
_cell.length_c   1.000
_cell.angle_alpha   90.00
_cell.angle_beta   90.00
_cell.angle_gamma   90.00
#
_symmetry.space_group_name_H-M   'P 1'
#
loop_
_entity.id
_entity.type
_entity.pdbx_description
1 polymer ?
#
loop_
_entity_poly.entity_id
_entity_poly.type
_entity_poly.pdbx_seq_one_letter_code
_entity_poly.pdbx_strand_id
1 'polypeptide(L)' 'MNIVIDTERLITEVRLRPPLWDLSCELYKDRDAKLNAWFEVCQEIIPNFVDLPDKDKELVGK' A
#
# COMPACT_ATOMS: atom_id res chain seq x y z
N MET A 1 -17.69 -3.95 -6.72
CA MET A 1 -17.36 -4.14 -5.30
C MET A 1 -17.46 -2.80 -4.61
N ASN A 2 -18.13 -2.70 -3.46
CA ASN A 2 -18.00 -1.53 -2.59
C ASN A 2 -16.97 -1.88 -1.52
N ILE A 3 -15.74 -1.39 -1.67
CA ILE A 3 -14.66 -1.64 -0.72
C ILE A 3 -14.79 -0.58 0.38
N VAL A 4 -15.20 -1.01 1.57
CA VAL A 4 -15.14 -0.16 2.76
C VAL A 4 -13.72 -0.24 3.30
N ILE A 5 -12.96 0.84 3.17
CA ILE A 5 -11.61 0.93 3.73
C ILE A 5 -11.73 1.37 5.19
N ASP A 6 -11.20 0.55 6.10
CA ASP A 6 -10.99 0.94 7.49
C ASP A 6 -9.79 1.90 7.55
N THR A 7 -10.07 3.18 7.81
CA THR A 7 -9.08 4.24 7.88
C THR A 7 -8.04 4.02 8.98
N GLU A 8 -8.43 3.51 10.14
CA GLU A 8 -7.51 3.26 11.26
C GLU A 8 -6.56 2.12 10.94
N ARG A 9 -7.08 1.07 10.28
CA ARG A 9 -6.25 -0.02 9.75
C ARG A 9 -5.27 0.50 8.69
N LEU A 10 -5.73 1.32 7.74
CA LEU A 10 -4.86 1.92 6.71
C LEU A 10 -3.73 2.76 7.34
N ILE A 11 -4.05 3.64 8.28
CA ILE A 11 -3.05 4.48 8.98
C ILE A 11 -2.02 3.59 9.69
N THR A 12 -2.48 2.52 10.35
CA THR A 12 -1.61 1.56 11.02
C THR A 12 -0.65 0.90 10.05
N GLU A 13 -1.16 0.39 8.92
CA GLU A 13 -0.35 -0.30 7.92
C GLU A 13 0.66 0.62 7.22
N VAL A 14 0.32 1.90 7.01
CA VAL A 14 1.28 2.90 6.51
C VAL A 14 2.38 3.18 7.54
N ARG A 15 2.03 3.31 8.83
CA ARG A 15 3.01 3.56 9.90
C ARG A 15 4.02 2.41 10.05
N LEU A 16 3.60 1.17 9.81
CA LEU A 16 4.47 -0.01 9.85
C LEU A 16 5.51 -0.07 8.73
N ARG A 17 5.40 0.78 7.70
CA ARG A 17 6.29 0.80 6.52
C ARG A 17 7.02 2.14 6.42
N PRO A 18 8.18 2.29 7.07
CA PRO A 18 9.00 3.50 7.03
C PRO A 18 9.29 4.09 5.64
N PRO A 19 9.47 3.30 4.55
CA PRO A 19 9.67 3.85 3.21
C PRO A 19 8.56 4.81 2.75
N LEU A 20 7.36 4.72 3.34
CA LEU A 20 6.21 5.53 2.98
C LEU A 20 6.16 6.90 3.67
N TRP A 21 6.74 7.06 4.86
CA TRP A 21 6.52 8.25 5.68
C TRP A 21 7.74 8.78 6.43
N ASP A 22 8.74 7.94 6.69
CA ASP A 22 9.91 8.32 7.49
C ASP A 22 11.01 8.91 6.58
N LEU A 23 11.21 10.23 6.66
CA LEU A 23 12.24 10.94 5.89
C LEU A 23 13.68 10.49 6.19
N SER A 24 13.89 9.85 7.36
CA SER A 24 15.19 9.31 7.76
C SER A 24 15.43 7.89 7.25
N CYS A 25 14.38 7.21 6.77
CA CYS A 25 14.51 5.89 6.16
C CYS A 25 15.28 6.00 4.84
N GLU A 26 16.34 5.20 4.68
CA GLU A 26 17.16 5.19 3.46
C GLU A 26 16.34 4.89 2.20
N LEU A 27 15.30 4.05 2.34
CA LEU A 27 14.40 3.68 1.26
C LEU A 27 13.32 4.72 0.97
N TYR A 28 13.23 5.82 1.73
CA TYR A 28 12.22 6.87 1.51
C TYR A 28 12.36 7.56 0.15
N LYS A 29 13.53 7.53 -0.50
CA LYS A 29 13.69 8.08 -1.85
C LYS A 29 13.65 7.00 -2.95
N ASP A 30 13.55 5.74 -2.56
CA ASP A 30 13.50 4.62 -3.49
C ASP A 30 12.06 4.40 -3.98
N ARG A 31 11.88 4.54 -5.29
CA ARG A 31 10.57 4.40 -5.94
C ARG A 31 10.03 2.98 -5.84
N ASP A 32 10.88 1.98 -6.02
CA ASP A 32 10.46 0.59 -6.08
C ASP A 32 10.18 0.06 -4.67
N ALA A 33 10.95 0.50 -3.67
CA ALA A 33 10.65 0.23 -2.27
C ALA A 33 9.31 0.82 -1.83
N LYS A 34 8.96 2.03 -2.29
CA LYS A 34 7.63 2.61 -2.05
C LYS A 34 6.51 1.85 -2.73
N LEU A 35 6.72 1.43 -3.97
CA LEU A 35 5.74 0.64 -4.71
C LEU A 35 5.46 -0.69 -3.99
N ASN A 36 6.52 -1.38 -3.57
CA ASN A 36 6.42 -2.63 -2.81
C ASN A 36 5.72 -2.40 -1.46
N ALA A 37 6.06 -1.33 -0.73
CA ALA A 37 5.40 -1.02 0.53
C ALA A 37 3.90 -0.72 0.36
N TRP A 38 3.50 0.01 -0.69
CA TRP A 38 2.08 0.22 -1.00
C TRP A 38 1.36 -1.08 -1.39
N PHE A 39 2.02 -1.94 -2.17
CA PHE A 39 1.48 -3.25 -2.53
C PHE A 39 1.17 -4.07 -1.27
N GLU A 40 2.09 -4.12 -0.31
CA GLU A 40 1.89 -4.79 0.97
C GLU A 40 0.75 -4.15 1.79
N VAL A 41 0.65 -2.82 1.85
CA VAL A 41 -0.50 -2.13 2.51
C VAL A 41 -1.82 -2.59 1.88
N CYS A 42 -1.89 -2.64 0.56
CA CYS A 42 -3.10 -3.06 -0.14
C CYS A 42 -3.45 -4.53 0.16
N GLN A 43 -2.47 -5.43 0.25
CA GLN A 43 -2.71 -6.82 0.66
C GLN A 43 -3.30 -6.95 2.06
N GLU A 44 -2.92 -6.05 2.97
CA GLU A 44 -3.37 -6.08 4.37
C GLU A 44 -4.75 -5.46 4.59
N ILE A 45 -5.17 -4.52 3.74
CA ILE A 45 -6.43 -3.78 3.93
C ILE A 45 -7.54 -4.14 2.93
N ILE A 46 -7.20 -4.79 1.81
CA ILE A 46 -8.17 -5.24 0.81
C ILE A 46 -8.24 -6.78 0.86
N PRO A 47 -9.36 -7.36 1.31
CA PRO A 47 -9.58 -8.80 1.23
C PRO A 47 -9.43 -9.30 -0.21
N ASN A 48 -8.69 -10.38 -0.41
CA ASN A 48 -8.42 -10.99 -1.72
C ASN A 48 -7.75 -10.03 -2.74
N PHE A 49 -6.94 -9.08 -2.28
CA PHE A 49 -6.22 -8.14 -3.16
C PHE A 49 -5.39 -8.84 -4.24
N VAL A 50 -4.79 -9.99 -3.92
CA VAL A 50 -3.98 -10.79 -4.84
C VAL A 50 -4.82 -11.33 -6.01
N ASP A 51 -6.09 -11.69 -5.73
CA ASP A 51 -7.04 -12.25 -6.69
C ASP A 51 -7.78 -11.19 -7.53
N LEU A 52 -7.57 -9.89 -7.25
CA LEU A 52 -8.10 -8.83 -8.08
C LEU A 52 -7.43 -8.85 -9.46
N PRO A 53 -8.20 -8.79 -10.57
CA PRO A 53 -7.64 -8.75 -11.92
C PRO A 53 -6.69 -7.56 -12.09
N ASP A 54 -5.58 -7.74 -12.82
CA ASP A 54 -4.55 -6.70 -12.99
C ASP A 54 -5.08 -5.35 -13.53
N LYS A 55 -6.20 -5.37 -14.26
CA LYS A 55 -6.90 -4.16 -14.74
C LYS A 55 -7.40 -3.24 -13.61
N ASP A 56 -7.61 -3.75 -12.40
CA ASP A 56 -8.02 -2.96 -11.24
C ASP A 56 -6.82 -2.51 -10.37
N LYS A 57 -5.64 -3.12 -10.56
CA LYS A 57 -4.38 -2.75 -9.87
C LYS A 57 -3.70 -1.55 -10.52
N GLU A 58 -4.02 -1.24 -11.77
CA GLU A 58 -3.53 -0.07 -12.52
C GLU A 58 -4.05 1.27 -11.99
N LEU A 59 -5.09 1.27 -11.12
CA LEU A 59 -5.64 2.49 -10.50
C LEU A 59 -4.89 2.92 -9.22
N VAL A 60 -3.98 2.09 -8.70
CA VAL A 60 -3.25 2.36 -7.45
C VAL A 60 -1.82 2.85 -7.69
N GLY A 61 -1.32 2.76 -8.94
CA GLY A 61 0.02 3.18 -9.32
C GLY A 61 0.05 4.12 -10.51
N LYS A 62 -0.10 5.42 -10.28
CA LYS A 62 0.37 6.45 -11.22
C LYS A 62 1.09 7.57 -10.48
#